data_AF-A0A1H4KQD6-F1
#
_entry.id   AF-A0A1H4KQD6-F1
#
_cell.length_a   1.000
_cell.length_b   1.000
_cell.length_c   1.000
_cell.angle_alpha   90.00
_cell.angle_beta   90.00
_cell.angle_gamma   90.00
#
_symmetry.space_group_name_H-M   'P 1'
#
loop_
_entity.id
_entity.type
_entity.pdbx_description
1 polymer ?
#
loop_
_entity_poly.entity_id
_entity_poly.type
_entity_poly.pdbx_seq_one_letter_code
_entity_poly.pdbx_strand_id
1 'polypeptide(L)' 'MAKAPKLKKVDPFTALESLRASLGQAGIVFPSLRVDSQMEQLIELGRVRADAAMRLADALRREGQET' A
#
# COMPACT_ATOMS: atom_id res chain seq x y z
N MET A 1 30.26 18.02 -3.45
CA MET A 1 28.89 17.71 -3.89
C MET A 1 28.55 16.29 -3.44
N ALA A 2 27.79 16.13 -2.34
CA ALA A 2 27.41 14.81 -1.85
C ALA A 2 26.26 14.26 -2.70
N LYS A 3 26.46 13.06 -3.27
CA LYS A 3 25.48 12.38 -4.13
C LYS A 3 24.36 11.85 -3.24
N ALA A 4 23.15 12.38 -3.40
CA ALA A 4 21.97 11.87 -2.71
C ALA A 4 21.84 10.35 -2.96
N PRO A 5 21.53 9.55 -1.92
CA PRO A 5 21.34 8.12 -2.10
C PRO A 5 20.26 7.91 -3.16
N LYS A 6 20.58 7.17 -4.21
CA LYS A 6 19.57 6.71 -5.17
C LYS A 6 18.62 5.84 -4.37
N LEU A 7 17.46 6.39 -3.99
CA LEU A 7 16.32 5.60 -3.55
C LEU A 7 16.17 4.51 -4.61
N LYS A 8 16.37 3.24 -4.21
CA LYS A 8 16.09 2.12 -5.11
C LYS A 8 14.62 2.31 -5.51
N LYS A 9 14.37 2.67 -6.76
CA LYS A 9 13.00 2.77 -7.30
C LYS A 9 12.36 1.42 -7.01
N VAL A 10 11.38 1.39 -6.12
CA VAL A 10 10.61 0.19 -5.83
C VAL A 10 9.76 -0.05 -7.05
N ASP A 11 9.83 -1.26 -7.59
CA ASP A 11 8.97 -1.65 -8.70
C ASP A 11 7.50 -1.55 -8.25
N PRO A 12 6.67 -0.72 -8.90
CA PRO A 12 5.32 -0.45 -8.43
C PRO A 12 4.43 -1.70 -8.47
N PHE A 13 4.71 -2.64 -9.38
CA PHE A 13 3.98 -3.90 -9.41
C PHE A 13 4.34 -4.80 -8.22
N THR A 14 5.63 -4.88 -7.87
CA THR A 14 6.09 -5.59 -6.66
C THR A 14 5.51 -4.96 -5.39
N ALA A 15 5.43 -3.63 -5.33
CA ALA A 15 4.79 -2.91 -4.23
C ALA A 15 3.28 -3.21 -4.15
N LEU A 16 2.60 -3.21 -5.30
CA LEU A 16 1.19 -3.56 -5.41
C LEU A 16 0.90 -4.97 -4.87
N GLU A 17 1.68 -5.96 -5.29
CA GLU A 17 1.47 -7.35 -4.88
C GLU A 17 1.80 -7.57 -3.39
N SER A 18 2.85 -6.92 -2.88
CA SER A 18 3.17 -6.92 -1.45
C SER A 18 2.00 -6.32 -0.63
N LEU A 19 1.44 -5.20 -1.10
CA LEU A 19 0.30 -4.56 -0.45
C LEU A 19 -0.95 -5.46 -0.50
N ARG A 20 -1.25 -6.11 -1.63
CA ARG A 20 -2.35 -7.09 -1.73
C ARG A 20 -2.20 -8.20 -0.70
N ALA A 21 -1.00 -8.75 -0.55
CA ALA A 21 -0.73 -9.84 0.39
C ALA A 21 -0.98 -9.40 1.85
N SER A 22 -0.45 -8.25 2.27
CA SER A 22 -0.63 -7.73 3.63
C SER A 22 -2.09 -7.40 3.93
N LEU A 23 -2.80 -6.77 3.00
CA LEU A 23 -4.23 -6.51 3.16
C LEU A 23 -5.04 -7.81 3.27
N GLY A 24 -4.68 -8.82 2.47
CA GLY A 24 -5.27 -10.15 2.56
C GLY A 24 -5.09 -10.81 3.93
N GLN A 25 -3.90 -10.67 4.53
CA GLN A 25 -3.63 -11.15 5.89
C GLN A 25 -4.50 -10.45 6.94
N ALA A 26 -4.81 -9.17 6.74
CA ALA A 26 -5.74 -8.41 7.58
C ALA A 26 -7.23 -8.69 7.24
N GLY A 27 -7.54 -9.59 6.31
CA GLY A 27 -8.90 -9.89 5.86
C GLY A 27 -9.56 -8.72 5.11
N ILE A 28 -8.75 -7.89 4.45
CA ILE A 28 -9.16 -6.72 3.67
C ILE A 28 -8.92 -7.01 2.19
N VAL A 29 -9.95 -6.78 1.36
CA VAL A 29 -9.84 -6.91 -0.09
C VAL A 29 -10.15 -5.56 -0.74
N PHE A 30 -9.23 -5.08 -1.58
CA PHE A 30 -9.43 -3.91 -2.43
C PHE A 30 -9.48 -4.30 -3.91
N PRO A 31 -10.69 -4.49 -4.49
CA PRO A 31 -10.85 -4.86 -5.89
C PRO A 31 -10.33 -3.78 -6.86
N SER A 32 -10.34 -2.52 -6.41
CA SER A 32 -9.89 -1.36 -7.19
C SER A 32 -8.38 -1.10 -7.11
N LEU A 33 -7.64 -1.88 -6.32
CA LEU A 33 -6.21 -1.66 -6.12
C LEU A 33 -5.43 -1.89 -7.41
N ARG A 34 -4.65 -0.90 -7.85
CA ARG A 34 -3.86 -0.94 -9.09
C ARG A 34 -2.68 0.02 -9.03
N VAL A 35 -1.70 -0.19 -9.91
CA VAL A 35 -0.66 0.81 -10.16
C VAL A 35 -1.29 2.00 -10.88
N ASP A 36 -0.95 3.21 -10.47
CA ASP A 36 -1.38 4.42 -11.17
C ASP A 36 -0.74 4.48 -12.57
N SER A 37 -1.56 4.70 -13.60
CA SER A 37 -1.10 4.72 -14.99
C SER A 37 -0.64 6.10 -15.47
N GLN A 38 -0.90 7.17 -14.71
CA GLN A 38 -0.62 8.55 -15.07
C GLN A 38 0.61 9.11 -14.33
N MET A 39 0.95 8.56 -13.16
CA MET A 39 2.06 8.99 -12.33
C MET A 39 3.05 7.86 -12.06
N GLU A 40 4.35 8.15 -12.18
CA GLU A 40 5.37 7.18 -11.79
C GLU A 40 5.32 6.90 -10.28
N GLN A 41 5.37 5.62 -9.90
CA GLN A 41 5.55 5.14 -8.52
C GLN A 41 4.38 5.40 -7.55
N LEU A 42 3.13 5.43 -8.04
CA LEU A 42 1.94 5.50 -7.19
C LEU A 42 1.08 4.23 -7.28
N ILE A 43 0.37 3.95 -6.19
CA ILE A 43 -0.66 2.90 -6.10
C ILE A 43 -2.01 3.58 -5.86
N GLU A 44 -2.96 3.34 -6.75
CA GLU A 44 -4.35 3.78 -6.59
C GLU A 44 -5.11 2.75 -5.72
N LEU A 45 -5.57 3.18 -4.55
CA LEU A 45 -6.39 2.34 -3.64
C LEU A 45 -7.85 2.24 -4.11
N GLY A 46 -8.35 3.27 -4.79
CA GLY A 46 -9.73 3.38 -5.27
C GLY A 46 -10.76 3.62 -4.17
N ARG A 47 -11.98 3.10 -4.36
CA ARG A 47 -13.08 3.23 -3.39
C ARG A 47 -13.24 1.95 -2.59
N VAL A 48 -13.40 2.11 -1.29
CA VAL A 48 -13.47 0.99 -0.34
C VAL A 48 -14.77 1.06 0.44
N ARG A 49 -15.28 -0.10 0.86
CA ARG A 49 -16.43 -0.13 1.78
C ARG A 49 -16.02 0.41 3.16
N ALA A 50 -16.97 1.01 3.87
CA ALA A 50 -16.70 1.63 5.18
C ALA A 50 -16.15 0.63 6.21
N ASP A 51 -16.62 -0.62 6.20
CA ASP A 51 -16.14 -1.70 7.06
C ASP A 51 -14.68 -2.08 6.76
N ALA A 52 -14.31 -2.14 5.49
CA ALA A 52 -12.93 -2.37 5.07
C ALA A 52 -12.01 -1.20 5.46
N ALA A 53 -12.50 0.05 5.38
CA ALA A 53 -11.76 1.23 5.84
C ALA A 53 -11.48 1.19 7.35
N MET A 54 -12.44 0.75 8.16
CA MET A 54 -12.25 0.57 9.61
C MET A 54 -11.24 -0.53 9.93
N ARG A 55 -11.31 -1.67 9.23
CA ARG A 55 -10.30 -2.74 9.38
C ARG A 55 -8.90 -2.27 8.98
N LEU A 56 -8.78 -1.49 7.90
CA LEU A 56 -7.51 -0.92 7.48
C LEU A 56 -6.94 0.02 8.55
N ALA A 57 -7.78 0.91 9.11
CA ALA A 57 -7.36 1.82 10.16
C ALA A 57 -6.87 1.07 11.42
N ASP A 58 -7.52 -0.03 11.78
CA ASP A 58 -7.10 -0.89 12.89
C ASP A 58 -5.77 -1.60 12.60
N ALA A 59 -5.62 -2.18 11.39
CA ALA A 59 -4.38 -2.83 10.97
C ALA A 59 -3.18 -1.87 11.02
N LEU A 60 -3.33 -0.66 10.47
CA LEU A 60 -2.28 0.37 10.48
C LEU A 60 -1.91 0.82 11.91
N ARG A 61 -2.88 0.84 12.83
CA ARG A 61 -2.62 1.21 14.23
C ARG A 61 -1.79 0.16 14.96
N ARG A 62 -2.03 -1.13 14.69
CA ARG A 62 -1.29 -2.24 15.31
C ARG A 62 0.18 -2.23 14.90
N GLU A 63 0.46 -2.08 13.61
CA GLU A 63 1.83 -1.98 13.09
C GLU A 63 2.60 -0.79 13.69
N GLY A 64 1.91 0.31 14.01
CA GLY A 64 2.52 1.49 14.65
C GLY A 64 2.77 1.36 16.16
N GLN A 65 2.30 0.29 16.79
CA GLN A 65 2.48 0.03 18.23
C GLN A 65 3.59 -1.01 18.50
N GLU A 66 4.11 -1.66 17.47
CA GLU A 66 5.29 -2.53 17.54
C GLU A 66 6.57 -1.68 17.44
N THR A 67 6.89 -0.94 18.51
CA THR A 67 8.17 -0.24 18.70
C THR A 67 8.71 -0.43 20.09
#